data_AF-X1LJ00-F1
#
_entry.id   AF-X1LJ00-F1
#
_cell.length_a   1.000
_cell.length_b   1.000
_cell.length_c   1.000
_cell.angle_alpha   90.00
_cell.angle_beta   90.00
_cell.angle_gamma   90.00
#
_symmetry.space_group_name_H-M   'P 1'
#
loop_
_entity.id
_entity.type
_entity.pdbx_description
1 polymer ?
#
loop_
_entity_poly.entity_id
_entity_poly.type
_entity_poly.pdbx_seq_one_letter_code
_entity_poly.pdbx_strand_id
1 'polypeptide(L)'
;WDLVFANKAFYEISGYSTSDMETKHIMDLVHEEDKHIFFERREILEKGDKVPAELQIRIVHKDGSVSLVFVKVNDITFDEKPARLWYAHNISSKALMHQPPELVRSLLDAISTGSELGFWVDDIKGNTIYINDKMCEVLGYPFEEIKT
;
A
#
# COMPACT_ATOMS: atom_id res chain seq x y z
N TRP A 1 6.82 7.43 19.18
CA TRP A 1 7.10 6.95 17.81
C TRP A 1 7.60 8.18 17.09
N ASP A 2 8.87 8.51 17.33
CA ASP A 2 9.40 9.84 17.00
C ASP A 2 10.10 9.77 15.65
N LEU A 3 9.87 10.81 14.82
CA LEU A 3 10.43 10.86 13.48
C LEU A 3 11.90 11.25 13.57
N VAL A 4 12.80 10.30 13.29
CA VAL A 4 14.25 10.55 13.28
C VAL A 4 14.71 11.09 11.92
N PHE A 5 14.07 10.64 10.84
CA PHE A 5 14.40 11.03 9.48
C PHE A 5 13.19 10.84 8.55
N ALA A 6 13.01 11.75 7.59
CA ALA A 6 12.09 11.59 6.48
C ALA A 6 12.72 12.11 5.19
N ASN A 7 12.44 11.45 4.07
CA ASN A 7 12.87 11.89 2.75
C ASN A 7 11.91 12.94 2.17
N LYS A 8 12.27 13.52 1.02
CA LYS A 8 11.42 14.51 0.32
C LYS A 8 10.03 13.96 -0.01
N ALA A 9 9.94 12.71 -0.44
CA ALA A 9 8.69 12.08 -0.86
C ALA A 9 7.67 11.99 0.29
N PHE A 10 8.11 11.79 1.53
CA PHE A 10 7.22 11.81 2.69
C PHE A 10 6.48 13.16 2.82
N TYR A 11 7.18 14.28 2.65
CA TYR A 11 6.58 15.61 2.74
C TYR A 11 5.65 15.89 1.56
N GLU A 12 6.01 15.43 0.36
CA GLU A 12 5.16 15.53 -0.83
C GLU A 12 3.88 14.70 -0.69
N ILE A 13 3.97 13.50 -0.12
CA ILE A 13 2.84 12.57 0.05
C ILE A 13 1.92 13.00 1.19
N SER A 14 2.42 13.65 2.24
CA SER A 14 1.63 13.98 3.43
C SER A 14 1.16 15.44 3.49
N GLY A 15 1.76 16.31 2.70
CA GLY A 15 1.51 17.75 2.71
C GLY A 15 2.07 18.48 3.95
N TYR A 16 2.76 17.78 4.85
CA TYR A 16 3.43 18.38 6.00
C TYR A 16 4.81 18.91 5.61
N SER A 17 5.27 19.96 6.30
CA SER A 17 6.64 20.45 6.21
C SER A 17 7.52 19.81 7.28
N THR A 18 8.84 20.02 7.17
CA THR A 18 9.81 19.65 8.21
C THR A 18 9.44 20.25 9.57
N SER A 19 9.09 21.55 9.59
CA SER A 19 8.71 22.26 10.82
C SER A 19 7.43 21.73 11.45
N ASP A 20 6.46 21.28 10.66
CA ASP A 20 5.25 20.67 11.21
C ASP A 20 5.59 19.37 11.97
N MET A 21 6.52 18.59 11.43
CA MET A 21 6.94 17.30 11.99
C MET A 21 7.83 17.42 13.24
N GLU A 22 8.35 18.62 13.56
CA GLU A 22 9.05 18.85 14.83
C GLU A 22 8.12 18.72 16.05
N THR A 23 6.81 18.92 15.85
CA THR A 23 5.79 18.90 16.91
C THR A 23 4.79 17.77 16.78
N LYS A 24 4.92 16.92 15.74
CA LYS A 24 4.00 15.83 15.43
C LYS A 24 4.68 14.47 15.49
N HIS A 25 3.92 13.46 15.89
CA HIS A 25 4.35 12.08 15.81
C HIS A 25 3.85 11.44 14.51
N ILE A 26 4.57 10.43 14.02
CA ILE A 26 4.17 9.71 12.79
C ILE A 26 2.77 9.10 12.89
N MET A 27 2.34 8.72 14.11
CA MET A 27 1.01 8.17 14.37
C MET A 27 -0.12 9.20 14.27
N ASP A 28 0.19 10.50 14.33
CA ASP A 28 -0.80 11.57 14.13
C ASP A 28 -1.24 11.67 12.68
N LEU A 29 -0.43 11.15 11.75
CA LEU A 29 -0.75 11.10 10.33
C LEU A 29 -1.60 9.88 9.99
N VAL A 30 -1.70 8.87 10.86
CA VAL A 30 -2.52 7.68 10.62
C VAL A 30 -3.98 8.00 10.94
N HIS A 31 -4.88 7.62 10.04
CA HIS A 31 -6.32 7.77 10.27
C HIS A 31 -6.74 7.05 11.57
N GLU A 32 -7.63 7.66 12.35
CA GLU A 32 -7.99 7.18 13.70
C GLU A 32 -8.41 5.71 13.71
N GLU A 33 -9.28 5.34 12.76
CA GLU A 33 -9.75 3.96 12.59
C GLU A 33 -8.65 2.96 12.25
N ASP A 34 -7.49 3.38 11.73
CA ASP A 34 -6.40 2.48 11.32
C ASP A 34 -5.30 2.38 12.39
N LYS A 35 -5.36 3.19 13.46
CA LYS A 35 -4.36 3.18 14.53
C LYS A 35 -4.30 1.86 15.29
N HIS A 36 -5.45 1.18 15.45
CA HIS A 36 -5.55 -0.12 16.15
C HIS A 36 -4.60 -1.18 15.55
N ILE A 37 -4.44 -1.18 14.22
CA ILE A 37 -3.57 -2.11 13.47
C ILE A 37 -2.14 -2.09 14.02
N PHE A 38 -1.64 -0.90 14.39
CA PHE A 38 -0.28 -0.74 14.89
C PHE A 38 -0.11 -1.20 16.34
N PHE A 39 -1.16 -1.07 17.15
CA PHE A 39 -1.19 -1.58 18.52
C PHE A 39 -1.27 -3.11 18.54
N GLU A 40 -2.14 -3.70 17.73
CA GLU A 40 -2.27 -5.16 17.58
C GLU A 40 -0.97 -5.78 17.06
N ARG A 41 -0.36 -5.17 16.03
CA ARG A 41 0.93 -5.64 15.51
C ARG A 41 2.02 -5.62 16.57
N ARG A 42 2.06 -4.56 17.38
CA ARG A 42 3.04 -4.45 18.46
C ARG A 42 2.86 -5.58 19.47
N GLU A 43 1.63 -5.89 19.85
CA GLU A 43 1.35 -6.99 20.78
C GLU A 43 1.79 -8.35 20.22
N ILE A 44 1.55 -8.61 18.93
CA ILE A 44 1.99 -9.85 18.26
C ILE A 44 3.51 -9.94 18.24
N LEU A 45 4.20 -8.85 17.88
CA LEU A 45 5.66 -8.79 17.87
C LEU A 45 6.28 -8.95 19.27
N GLU A 46 5.66 -8.36 20.30
CA GLU A 46 6.10 -8.51 21.70
C GLU A 46 5.96 -9.96 22.20
N LYS A 47 5.01 -10.73 21.65
CA LYS A 47 4.87 -12.17 21.90
C LYS A 47 5.88 -13.03 21.14
N GLY A 48 6.69 -12.43 20.26
CA GLY A 48 7.68 -13.11 19.42
C GLY A 48 7.10 -13.71 18.13
N ASP A 49 5.82 -13.47 17.87
CA ASP A 49 5.14 -13.91 16.66
C ASP A 49 5.43 -12.97 15.49
N LYS A 50 5.23 -13.48 14.26
CA LYS A 50 5.47 -12.70 13.04
C LYS A 50 4.18 -12.02 12.59
N VAL A 51 4.28 -10.74 12.24
CA VAL A 51 3.23 -10.01 11.53
C VAL A 51 3.63 -9.82 10.07
N PRO A 52 2.68 -9.75 9.13
CA PRO A 52 2.97 -9.29 7.78
C PRO A 52 3.66 -7.93 7.85
N ALA A 53 4.77 -7.77 7.14
CA ALA A 53 5.50 -6.50 7.08
C ALA A 53 4.70 -5.40 6.35
N GLU A 54 3.69 -5.81 5.57
CA GLU A 54 2.98 -5.00 4.61
C GLU A 54 1.54 -4.72 5.10
N LEU A 55 1.07 -3.51 4.89
CA LEU A 55 -0.26 -3.05 5.28
C LEU A 55 -0.75 -1.95 4.36
N GLN A 56 -2.06 -1.84 4.21
CA GLN A 56 -2.69 -0.68 3.61
C GLN A 56 -3.35 0.12 4.73
N ILE A 57 -2.99 1.38 4.85
CA ILE A 57 -3.58 2.30 5.82
C ILE A 57 -3.94 3.61 5.15
N ARG A 58 -4.85 4.33 5.77
CA ARG A 58 -5.19 5.70 5.45
C ARG A 58 -4.27 6.64 6.22
N ILE A 59 -3.66 7.57 5.49
CA ILE A 59 -2.99 8.72 6.09
C ILE A 59 -3.83 9.98 5.92
N VAL A 60 -3.82 10.83 6.94
CA VAL A 60 -4.46 12.14 6.97
C VAL A 60 -3.40 13.18 6.61
N HIS A 61 -3.67 13.93 5.54
CA HIS A 61 -2.82 15.01 5.06
C HIS A 61 -2.99 16.26 5.91
N LYS A 62 -2.06 17.21 5.78
CA LYS A 62 -2.15 18.51 6.45
C LYS A 62 -3.43 19.28 6.15
N ASP A 63 -3.97 19.16 4.93
CA ASP A 63 -5.22 19.81 4.51
C ASP A 63 -6.48 19.06 4.98
N GLY A 64 -6.33 17.95 5.70
CA GLY A 64 -7.41 17.10 6.18
C GLY A 64 -7.90 16.07 5.15
N SER A 65 -7.38 16.06 3.92
CA SER A 65 -7.68 15.01 2.95
C SER A 65 -7.06 13.67 3.38
N VAL A 66 -7.56 12.58 2.81
CA VAL A 66 -7.14 11.22 3.17
C VAL A 66 -6.62 10.49 1.94
N SER A 67 -5.44 9.88 2.05
CA SER A 67 -4.89 8.98 1.04
C SER A 67 -4.73 7.58 1.59
N LEU A 68 -5.07 6.59 0.75
CA LEU A 68 -4.69 5.21 0.98
C LEU A 68 -3.22 5.03 0.57
N VAL A 69 -2.43 4.48 1.48
CA VAL A 69 -1.02 4.17 1.25
C VAL A 69 -0.75 2.71 1.57
N PHE A 70 0.03 2.07 0.71
CA PHE A 70 0.70 0.83 1.04
C PHE A 70 1.92 1.14 1.89
N VAL A 71 2.07 0.47 3.03
CA VAL A 71 3.16 0.67 3.98
C VAL A 71 3.86 -0.65 4.25
N LYS A 72 5.18 -0.62 4.22
CA LYS A 72 6.04 -1.69 4.73
C LYS A 72 6.85 -1.18 5.90
N VAL A 73 6.79 -1.87 7.03
CA VAL A 73 7.53 -1.49 8.24
C VAL A 73 8.54 -2.59 8.57
N ASN A 74 9.80 -2.20 8.68
CA ASN A 74 10.88 -3.10 9.09
C ASN A 74 11.63 -2.50 10.28
N ASP A 75 12.03 -3.33 11.24
CA ASP A 75 12.98 -2.94 12.27
C ASP A 75 14.40 -2.94 11.67
N ILE A 76 15.13 -1.85 11.89
CA ILE A 76 16.50 -1.64 11.40
C ILE A 76 17.37 -1.03 12.50
N THR A 77 18.68 -1.01 12.28
CA THR A 77 19.60 -0.16 13.05
C THR A 77 19.88 1.10 12.24
N PHE A 78 19.58 2.27 12.80
CA PHE A 78 19.85 3.58 12.22
C PHE A 78 20.64 4.41 13.23
N ASP A 79 21.82 4.91 12.83
CA ASP A 79 22.73 5.66 13.72
C ASP A 79 23.00 4.92 15.04
N GLU A 80 23.37 3.64 14.92
CA GLU A 80 23.65 2.70 16.03
C GLU A 80 22.47 2.44 17.00
N LYS A 81 21.28 2.97 16.70
CA LYS A 81 20.08 2.82 17.53
C LYS A 81 19.01 1.97 16.83
N PRO A 82 18.22 1.18 17.56
CA PRO A 82 17.05 0.51 17.01
C PRO A 82 16.04 1.53 16.47
N ALA A 83 15.61 1.36 15.23
CA ALA A 83 14.65 2.23 14.56
C ALA A 83 13.69 1.41 13.68
N ARG A 84 12.58 2.02 13.29
CA ARG A 84 11.67 1.45 12.29
C ARG A 84 11.77 2.21 10.98
N LEU A 85 12.05 1.49 9.90
CA LEU A 85 11.96 2.03 8.55
C LEU A 85 10.54 1.86 8.03
N TRP A 86 9.92 2.97 7.69
CA TRP A 86 8.62 3.02 7.04
C TRP A 86 8.82 3.32 5.57
N TYR A 87 8.46 2.37 4.73
CA TYR A 87 8.32 2.59 3.31
C TYR A 87 6.85 2.78 3.01
N ALA A 88 6.47 3.92 2.43
CA ALA A 88 5.09 4.20 2.05
C ALA A 88 5.00 4.50 0.56
N HIS A 89 4.02 3.88 -0.11
CA HIS A 89 3.67 4.14 -1.49
C HIS A 89 2.21 4.57 -1.55
N ASN A 90 1.96 5.75 -2.13
CA ASN A 90 0.60 6.24 -2.32
C ASN A 90 -0.11 5.41 -3.39
N ILE A 91 -1.14 4.68 -2.99
CA ILE A 91 -1.98 3.87 -3.88
C ILE A 91 -3.34 4.52 -4.14
N SER A 92 -3.57 5.74 -3.63
CA SER A 92 -4.69 6.59 -4.01
C SER A 92 -4.45 7.21 -5.40
N SER A 93 -4.25 6.38 -6.42
CA SER A 93 -4.32 6.84 -7.80
C SER A 93 -5.79 7.18 -8.11
N LYS A 94 -6.18 8.41 -7.75
CA LYS A 94 -7.45 9.03 -8.19
C LYS A 94 -7.66 8.85 -9.70
N ALA A 95 -6.58 8.81 -10.48
CA ALA A 95 -6.60 8.55 -11.91
C ALA A 95 -7.25 7.20 -12.26
N LEU A 96 -6.81 6.07 -11.70
CA LEU A 96 -7.36 4.74 -12.04
C LEU A 96 -8.78 4.53 -11.52
N MET A 97 -9.10 5.04 -10.32
CA MET A 97 -10.44 4.91 -9.74
C MET A 97 -11.50 5.75 -10.49
N HIS A 98 -11.12 6.84 -11.15
CA HIS A 98 -12.02 7.68 -11.96
C HIS A 98 -11.89 7.42 -13.48
N GLN A 99 -10.94 6.58 -13.90
CA GLN A 99 -10.88 6.19 -15.31
C GLN A 99 -12.10 5.30 -15.60
N PRO A 100 -12.71 5.44 -16.79
CA PRO A 100 -13.74 4.50 -17.20
C PRO A 100 -13.15 3.09 -17.13
N PRO A 101 -13.90 2.09 -16.64
CA PRO A 101 -13.44 0.70 -16.54
C PRO A 101 -12.83 0.18 -17.85
N GLU A 102 -13.37 0.65 -18.98
CA GLU A 102 -12.87 0.45 -20.35
C GLU A 102 -11.38 0.82 -20.53
N LEU A 103 -10.95 1.97 -20.00
CA LEU A 103 -9.58 2.48 -20.16
C LEU A 103 -8.59 1.75 -19.24
N VAL A 104 -9.00 1.47 -18.00
CA VAL A 104 -8.19 0.64 -17.10
C VAL A 104 -7.99 -0.74 -17.71
N ARG A 105 -9.05 -1.33 -18.25
CA ARG A 105 -8.99 -2.61 -18.95
C ARG A 105 -8.10 -2.56 -20.18
N SER A 106 -8.23 -1.52 -21.02
CA SER A 106 -7.36 -1.33 -22.19
C SER A 106 -5.88 -1.14 -21.82
N LEU A 107 -5.58 -0.46 -20.71
CA LEU A 107 -4.21 -0.31 -20.18
C LEU A 107 -3.66 -1.64 -19.65
N LEU A 108 -4.46 -2.39 -18.90
CA LEU A 108 -4.10 -3.72 -18.43
C LEU A 108 -3.85 -4.66 -19.60
N ASP A 109 -4.71 -4.61 -20.63
CA ASP A 109 -4.54 -5.38 -21.86
C ASP A 109 -3.26 -4.94 -22.59
N ALA A 110 -2.98 -3.65 -22.73
CA ALA A 110 -1.77 -3.16 -23.41
C ALA A 110 -0.46 -3.53 -22.69
N ILE A 111 -0.46 -3.51 -21.36
CA ILE A 111 0.72 -3.90 -20.55
C ILE A 111 0.87 -5.42 -20.50
N SER A 112 -0.24 -6.15 -20.50
CA SER A 112 -0.25 -7.62 -20.45
C SER A 112 0.02 -8.25 -21.81
N THR A 113 -0.36 -7.60 -22.91
CA THR A 113 -0.12 -8.08 -24.28
C THR A 113 1.38 -8.01 -24.58
N GLY A 114 2.04 -9.16 -24.49
CA GLY A 114 3.50 -9.30 -24.64
C GLY A 114 4.26 -9.44 -23.32
N SER A 115 3.57 -9.44 -22.17
CA SER A 115 4.17 -9.75 -20.87
C SER A 115 4.33 -11.26 -20.68
N GLU A 116 5.54 -11.71 -20.31
CA GLU A 116 5.77 -13.09 -19.87
C GLU A 116 5.37 -13.34 -18.40
N LEU A 117 4.95 -12.29 -17.69
CA LEU A 117 4.43 -12.38 -16.32
C LEU A 117 2.93 -12.64 -16.35
N GLY A 118 2.49 -13.64 -15.58
CA GLY A 118 1.07 -13.87 -15.30
C GLY A 118 0.51 -12.75 -14.41
N PHE A 119 -0.60 -12.16 -14.82
CA PHE A 119 -1.34 -11.14 -14.07
C PHE A 119 -2.73 -11.67 -13.71
N TRP A 120 -3.10 -11.48 -12.44
CA TRP A 120 -4.44 -11.73 -11.92
C TRP A 120 -4.84 -10.57 -11.02
N VAL A 121 -6.03 -10.04 -11.23
CA VAL A 121 -6.64 -9.00 -10.41
C VAL A 121 -8.02 -9.48 -9.95
N ASP A 122 -8.26 -9.43 -8.66
CA ASP A 122 -9.53 -9.70 -8.00
C ASP A 122 -10.10 -8.46 -7.31
N ASP A 123 -11.39 -8.50 -6.97
CA ASP A 123 -12.01 -7.50 -6.11
C ASP A 123 -11.85 -7.87 -4.62
N ILE A 124 -12.22 -6.95 -3.72
CA ILE A 124 -12.16 -7.18 -2.26
C ILE A 124 -13.07 -8.32 -1.77
N LYS A 125 -13.97 -8.84 -2.60
CA LYS A 125 -14.85 -9.97 -2.32
C LYS A 125 -14.31 -11.28 -2.92
N GLY A 126 -13.16 -11.25 -3.58
CA GLY A 126 -12.52 -12.39 -4.23
C GLY A 126 -13.05 -12.72 -5.62
N ASN A 127 -13.85 -11.84 -6.24
CA ASN A 127 -14.32 -12.06 -7.62
C ASN A 127 -13.21 -11.67 -8.60
N THR A 128 -12.97 -12.53 -9.59
CA THR A 128 -11.94 -12.28 -10.60
C THR A 128 -12.37 -11.14 -11.54
N ILE A 129 -11.63 -10.04 -11.50
CA ILE A 129 -11.84 -8.87 -12.38
C ILE A 129 -11.10 -9.07 -13.70
N TYR A 130 -9.87 -9.57 -13.64
CA TYR A 130 -8.99 -9.68 -14.80
C TYR A 130 -7.98 -10.81 -14.62
N ILE A 131 -7.69 -11.51 -15.71
CA ILE A 131 -6.57 -12.43 -15.81
C ILE A 131 -5.97 -12.28 -17.22
N ASN A 132 -4.65 -12.28 -17.35
CA ASN A 132 -4.02 -12.24 -18.67
C ASN A 132 -3.82 -13.64 -19.26
N ASP A 133 -3.60 -13.69 -20.58
CA ASP A 133 -3.39 -14.95 -21.31
C ASP A 133 -2.24 -15.77 -20.72
N LYS A 134 -1.17 -15.11 -20.26
CA LYS A 134 -0.04 -15.81 -19.66
C LYS A 134 -0.41 -16.54 -18.38
N MET A 135 -1.25 -15.94 -17.55
CA MET A 135 -1.75 -16.59 -16.34
C MET A 135 -2.75 -17.70 -16.68
N CYS A 136 -3.58 -17.55 -17.72
CA CYS A 136 -4.40 -18.64 -18.24
C CYS A 136 -3.55 -19.85 -18.69
N GLU A 137 -2.43 -19.61 -19.38
CA GLU A 137 -1.48 -20.67 -19.77
C GLU A 137 -0.86 -21.37 -18.55
N VAL A 138 -0.43 -20.59 -17.55
CA VAL A 138 0.19 -21.13 -16.33
C VAL A 138 -0.81 -21.96 -15.53
N LEU A 139 -2.06 -21.50 -15.44
CA LEU A 139 -3.12 -22.20 -14.72
C LEU A 139 -3.72 -23.36 -15.52
N GLY A 140 -3.58 -23.35 -16.84
CA GLY A 140 -4.14 -24.35 -17.75
C GLY A 140 -5.65 -24.24 -17.97
N TYR A 141 -6.27 -23.12 -17.58
CA TYR A 141 -7.70 -22.87 -17.73
C TYR A 141 -7.96 -21.58 -18.50
N PRO A 142 -8.97 -21.54 -19.38
CA PRO A 142 -9.39 -20.32 -20.05
C PRO A 142 -10.08 -19.37 -19.06
N PHE A 143 -9.99 -18.05 -19.30
CA PHE A 143 -10.60 -17.02 -18.43
C PHE A 143 -12.07 -17.28 -18.11
N GLU A 144 -12.84 -17.77 -19.08
CA GLU A 144 -14.27 -18.05 -18.91
C GLU A 144 -14.56 -19.11 -17.82
N GLU A 145 -13.63 -20.02 -17.56
CA GLU A 145 -13.75 -21.04 -16.53
C GLU A 145 -13.26 -20.56 -15.14
N ILE A 146 -12.44 -19.52 -15.12
CA ILE A 146 -11.85 -18.95 -13.90
C ILE A 146 -12.74 -17.84 -13.32
N LYS A 147 -13.45 -17.12 -14.19
CA LYS A 147 -14.33 -16.03 -13.81
C LYS A 147 -15.54 -16.57 -13.04
N THR A 148 -15.52 -16.42 -11.71
CA THR A 148 -16.62 -16.74 -10.79
C THR A 148 -17.37 -15.48 -10.37
#